data_AF-A0A645G6W1-F1
#
_entry.id   AF-A0A645G6W1-F1
#
_cell.length_a   1.000
_cell.length_b   1.000
_cell.length_c   1.000
_cell.angle_alpha   90.00
_cell.angle_beta   90.00
_cell.angle_gamma   90.00
#
_symmetry.space_group_name_H-M   'P 1'
#
loop_
_entity.id
_entity.type
_entity.pdbx_description
1 polymer ?
#
loop_
_entity_poly.entity_id
_entity_poly.type
_entity_poly.pdbx_seq_one_letter_code
_entity_poly.pdbx_strand_id
1 'polypeptide(L)'
;MMIILFALMYFMMIRPQKKKDKEIKAMRDSLSIGDEVVTIGGIHGKVVKVNDEVIVLEMPHAKQRIEFSKWAVGSVAKKGKITTATEDIETASDEKEDDK
;
A
#
# COMPACT_ATOMS: atom_id res chain seq x y z
N MET A 1 23.54 -28.15 16.00
CA MET A 1 22.45 -27.37 16.63
C MET A 1 22.22 -26.00 15.97
N MET A 2 23.25 -25.20 15.67
CA MET A 2 23.03 -23.84 15.12
C MET A 2 22.49 -23.79 13.69
N ILE A 3 22.85 -24.73 12.82
CA ILE A 3 22.37 -24.77 11.43
C ILE A 3 20.84 -24.95 11.35
N ILE A 4 20.25 -25.68 12.29
CA ILE A 4 18.80 -25.94 12.36
C ILE A 4 18.06 -24.67 12.81
N LEU A 5 18.59 -23.95 13.80
CA LEU A 5 18.05 -22.66 14.24
C LEU A 5 18.10 -21.60 13.12
N PHE A 6 19.22 -21.51 12.38
CA PHE A 6 19.32 -20.61 11.22
C PHE A 6 18.39 -21.01 10.08
N ALA A 7 18.21 -22.31 9.80
CA ALA A 7 17.28 -22.80 8.79
C ALA A 7 15.82 -22.49 9.16
N LEU A 8 15.44 -22.67 10.43
CA LEU A 8 14.10 -22.33 10.93
C LEU A 8 13.83 -20.82 10.88
N MET A 9 14.80 -20.00 11.30
CA MET A 9 14.66 -18.54 11.23
C MET A 9 14.57 -18.04 9.78
N TYR A 10 15.40 -18.57 8.87
CA TYR A 10 15.35 -18.24 7.44
C TYR A 10 14.02 -18.65 6.82
N PHE A 11 13.55 -19.87 7.06
CA PHE A 11 12.29 -20.35 6.51
C PHE A 11 11.09 -19.56 7.05
N MET A 12 11.11 -19.23 8.34
CA MET A 12 10.04 -18.50 9.00
C MET A 12 10.08 -17.00 8.70
N MET A 13 11.20 -16.40 8.31
CA MET A 13 11.27 -14.98 7.91
C MET A 13 11.03 -14.79 6.41
N ILE A 14 11.55 -15.67 5.55
CA ILE A 14 11.45 -15.49 4.10
C ILE A 14 10.04 -15.78 3.56
N ARG A 15 9.30 -16.68 4.22
CA ARG A 15 7.91 -17.01 3.84
C ARG A 15 6.93 -15.87 4.12
N PRO A 16 6.92 -15.21 5.28
CA PRO A 16 6.04 -14.06 5.52
C PRO A 16 6.50 -12.83 4.76
N GLN A 17 7.80 -12.60 4.56
CA GLN A 17 8.29 -11.43 3.84
C GLN A 17 7.87 -11.46 2.37
N LYS A 18 8.03 -12.61 1.70
CA LYS A 18 7.54 -12.81 0.33
C LYS A 18 6.02 -12.65 0.19
N LYS A 19 5.24 -12.91 1.25
CA LYS A 19 3.79 -12.68 1.23
C LYS A 19 3.48 -11.18 1.27
N LYS A 20 4.11 -10.44 2.20
CA LYS A 20 3.94 -8.98 2.32
C LYS A 20 4.39 -8.25 1.07
N ASP A 21 5.52 -8.63 0.47
CA ASP A 21 6.01 -8.00 -0.76
C ASP A 21 5.06 -8.21 -1.95
N LYS A 22 4.46 -9.40 -2.06
CA LYS A 22 3.47 -9.71 -3.09
C LYS A 22 2.19 -8.90 -2.89
N GLU A 23 1.74 -8.75 -1.66
CA GLU A 23 0.53 -7.98 -1.33
C GLU A 23 0.71 -6.49 -1.62
N ILE A 24 1.85 -5.91 -1.23
CA ILE A 24 2.21 -4.52 -1.55
C ILE A 24 2.30 -4.32 -3.06
N LYS A 25 2.88 -5.27 -3.79
CA LYS A 25 2.95 -5.20 -5.25
C LYS A 25 1.55 -5.29 -5.89
N ALA A 26 0.72 -6.21 -5.43
CA ALA A 26 -0.66 -6.35 -5.91
C ALA A 26 -1.51 -5.10 -5.64
N MET A 27 -1.34 -4.45 -4.48
CA MET A 27 -1.98 -3.18 -4.17
C MET A 27 -1.60 -2.11 -5.20
N ARG A 28 -0.30 -1.97 -5.49
CA ARG A 28 0.22 -1.04 -6.49
C ARG A 28 -0.29 -1.36 -7.90
N ASP A 29 -0.41 -2.63 -8.25
CA ASP A 29 -0.92 -3.07 -9.56
C ASP A 29 -2.42 -2.84 -9.72
N SER A 30 -3.17 -2.79 -8.60
CA SER A 30 -4.61 -2.50 -8.61
C SER A 30 -4.96 -1.01 -8.68
N LEU A 31 -3.97 -0.13 -8.78
CA LEU A 31 -4.16 1.32 -8.89
C LEU A 31 -4.76 1.71 -10.23
N SER A 32 -5.79 2.55 -10.17
CA SER A 32 -6.55 3.01 -11.31
C SER A 32 -6.64 4.54 -11.37
N ILE A 33 -6.97 5.06 -12.56
CA ILE A 33 -7.16 6.50 -12.75
C ILE A 33 -8.39 6.93 -11.96
N GLY A 34 -8.23 7.93 -11.09
CA GLY A 34 -9.27 8.44 -10.22
C GLY A 34 -9.15 8.01 -8.77
N ASP A 35 -8.25 7.08 -8.44
CA ASP A 35 -7.98 6.67 -7.06
C ASP A 35 -7.35 7.82 -6.27
N GLU A 36 -7.78 7.96 -5.02
CA GLU A 36 -7.13 8.83 -4.05
C GLU A 36 -6.14 8.00 -3.25
N VAL A 37 -4.87 8.39 -3.30
CA VAL A 37 -3.77 7.64 -2.71
C VAL A 37 -2.98 8.49 -1.75
N VAL A 38 -2.35 7.81 -0.80
CA VAL A 38 -1.39 8.38 0.13
C VAL A 38 -0.03 7.78 -0.20
N THR A 39 0.93 8.65 -0.49
CA THR A 39 2.31 8.23 -0.70
C THR A 39 2.96 7.85 0.64
N ILE A 40 4.09 7.15 0.61
CA ILE A 40 4.85 6.78 1.82
C ILE A 40 5.26 8.02 2.64
N GLY A 41 5.38 9.18 1.99
CA GLY A 41 5.68 10.47 2.64
C GLY A 41 4.46 11.19 3.22
N GLY A 42 3.28 10.55 3.26
CA GLY A 42 2.05 11.17 3.76
C GLY A 42 1.43 12.20 2.80
N ILE A 43 1.81 12.19 1.52
CA ILE A 43 1.25 13.10 0.52
C ILE A 43 -0.05 12.51 -0.01
N HIS A 44 -1.14 13.28 0.09
CA HIS A 44 -2.45 12.92 -0.43
C HIS A 44 -2.64 13.49 -1.83
N GLY A 45 -3.04 12.65 -2.78
CA GLY A 45 -3.26 13.07 -4.15
C GLY A 45 -4.18 12.12 -4.93
N LYS A 46 -4.71 12.62 -6.04
CA LYS A 46 -5.55 11.84 -6.95
C LYS A 46 -4.73 11.34 -8.13
N VAL A 47 -4.86 10.08 -8.49
CA VAL A 47 -4.22 9.48 -9.66
C VAL A 47 -4.89 10.00 -10.93
N VAL A 48 -4.13 10.67 -11.78
CA VAL A 48 -4.61 11.19 -13.08
C VAL A 48 -4.12 10.33 -14.24
N LYS A 49 -2.96 9.70 -14.09
CA LYS A 49 -2.38 8.81 -15.09
C LYS A 49 -1.57 7.72 -14.40
N VAL A 50 -1.64 6.50 -14.94
CA VAL A 50 -0.85 5.35 -14.50
C VAL A 50 -0.01 4.89 -15.69
N ASN A 51 1.31 4.83 -15.51
CA ASN A 51 2.24 4.12 -16.40
C ASN A 51 2.82 2.91 -15.62
N ASP A 52 3.62 2.08 -16.27
CA ASP A 52 4.16 0.85 -15.66
C ASP A 52 5.04 1.10 -14.43
N GLU A 53 5.90 2.12 -14.49
CA GLU A 53 6.88 2.42 -13.44
C GLU A 53 6.57 3.71 -12.66
N VAL A 54 5.80 4.62 -13.27
CA VAL A 54 5.48 5.94 -12.72
C VAL A 54 3.97 6.22 -12.76
N ILE A 55 3.49 6.99 -11.80
CA ILE A 55 2.12 7.48 -11.70
C ILE A 55 2.14 9.01 -11.64
N VAL A 56 1.13 9.64 -12.23
CA VAL A 56 0.95 11.10 -12.14
C VAL A 56 -0.13 11.36 -11.10
N LEU A 57 0.28 12.03 -10.02
CA LEU A 57 -0.60 12.47 -8.95
C LEU A 57 -0.93 13.95 -9.11
N GLU A 58 -2.21 14.29 -8.95
CA GLU A 58 -2.69 15.66 -8.88
C GLU A 58 -3.01 16.00 -7.43
N MET A 59 -2.36 17.06 -6.95
CA MET A 59 -2.54 17.57 -5.59
C MET A 59 -3.84 18.38 -5.49
N PRO A 60 -4.68 18.18 -4.46
CA PRO A 60 -5.95 18.89 -4.32
C PRO A 60 -5.79 20.42 -4.21
N HIS A 61 -4.72 20.88 -3.56
CA HIS A 61 -4.55 22.29 -3.20
C HIS A 61 -3.90 23.13 -4.30
N ALA A 62 -2.93 22.56 -5.03
CA ALA A 62 -2.14 23.29 -6.02
C ALA A 62 -2.51 22.93 -7.47
N LYS A 63 -3.37 21.91 -7.69
CA LYS A 63 -3.66 21.31 -9.00
C LYS A 63 -2.41 20.94 -9.82
N GLN A 64 -1.26 20.84 -9.14
CA GLN A 64 0.02 20.51 -9.74
C GLN A 64 0.07 19.01 -9.98
N ARG A 65 0.54 18.65 -11.17
CA ARG A 65 0.79 17.27 -11.57
C ARG A 65 2.24 16.95 -11.25
N ILE A 66 2.45 15.92 -10.44
CA ILE A 66 3.77 15.45 -10.05
C ILE A 66 3.86 13.97 -10.40
N GLU A 67 4.98 13.59 -11.00
CA GLU A 67 5.31 12.20 -11.28
C GLU A 67 5.92 11.56 -10.04
N PHE A 68 5.33 10.46 -9.62
CA PHE A 68 5.83 9.64 -8.53
C PHE A 68 6.08 8.22 -9.06
N SER A 69 7.09 7.54 -8.53
CA SER A 69 7.25 6.12 -8.83
C SER A 69 6.09 5.32 -8.25
N LYS A 70 5.69 4.26 -8.96
CA LYS A 70 4.60 3.35 -8.51
C LYS A 70 4.89 2.72 -7.15
N TRP A 71 6.17 2.53 -6.82
CA TRP A 71 6.59 2.03 -5.51
C TRP A 71 6.34 3.03 -4.36
N ALA A 72 6.24 4.33 -4.66
CA ALA A 72 6.07 5.37 -3.65
C ALA A 72 4.64 5.45 -3.08
N VAL A 73 3.69 4.65 -3.61
CA VAL A 73 2.34 4.54 -3.08
C VAL A 73 2.36 3.65 -1.83
N GLY A 74 1.93 4.25 -0.71
CA GLY A 74 1.87 3.58 0.60
C GLY A 74 0.49 3.00 0.90
N SER A 75 -0.58 3.73 0.53
CA SER A 75 -1.96 3.27 0.74
C SER A 75 -2.92 3.94 -0.25
N VAL A 76 -4.09 3.32 -0.46
CA VAL A 76 -5.19 3.87 -1.25
C VAL A 76 -6.25 4.38 -0.27
N ALA A 77 -6.37 5.70 -0.13
CA ALA A 77 -7.34 6.34 0.76
C ALA A 77 -8.78 6.17 0.28
N LYS A 78 -8.99 6.23 -1.04
CA LYS A 78 -10.29 6.04 -1.66
C LYS A 78 -10.12 5.37 -3.01
N LYS A 79 -10.49 4.09 -3.08
CA LYS A 79 -10.56 3.36 -4.34
C LYS A 79 -11.76 3.91 -5.11
N GLY A 80 -11.52 4.48 -6.29
CA GLY A 80 -12.54 4.87 -7.26
C GLY A 80 -13.28 3.61 -7.70
N LYS A 81 -14.38 3.30 -7.01
CA LYS A 81 -15.20 2.11 -7.29
C LYS A 81 -15.86 2.23 -8.67
N ILE A 82 -15.46 1.36 -9.60
CA ILE A 82 -16.46 0.58 -10.34
C ILE A 82 -16.54 -0.79 -9.65
N THR A 83 -17.75 -1.13 -9.24
CA THR A 83 -18.19 -2.12 -8.27
C THR A 83 -17.73 -3.56 -8.54
N THR A 84 -17.31 -4.26 -7.49
CA THR A 84 -17.84 -5.59 -7.13
C THR A 84 -17.81 -5.67 -5.61
N ALA A 85 -18.99 -5.84 -5.00
CA ALA A 85 -19.13 -6.25 -3.60
C ALA A 85 -18.36 -7.57 -3.40
N THR A 86 -17.63 -7.75 -2.30
CA THR A 86 -18.16 -8.35 -1.08
C THR A 86 -17.05 -8.25 -0.02
N GLU A 87 -17.40 -7.72 1.16
CA GLU A 87 -16.88 -7.99 2.53
C GLU A 87 -15.34 -7.93 2.70
N ASP A 88 -14.76 -7.07 3.53
CA ASP A 88 -14.98 -7.01 4.98
C ASP A 88 -14.86 -5.58 5.52
N ILE A 89 -15.88 -5.16 6.25
CA ILE A 89 -15.81 -4.11 7.26
C ILE A 89 -15.65 -4.85 8.60
N GLU A 90 -14.47 -4.79 9.19
CA GLU A 90 -14.30 -4.81 10.65
C GLU A 90 -13.35 -3.66 10.99
N THR A 91 -13.89 -2.48 11.27
CA THR A 91 -13.98 -1.90 12.62
C THR A 91 -12.70 -2.02 13.44
N ALA A 92 -11.99 -0.89 13.50
CA ALA A 92 -11.63 -0.20 14.73
C ALA A 92 -11.26 -1.08 15.94
N SER A 93 -9.96 -1.06 16.26
CA SER A 93 -9.50 -1.03 17.65
C SER A 93 -8.18 -0.26 17.70
N ASP A 94 -8.31 1.07 17.71
CA ASP A 94 -7.30 1.96 18.25
C ASP A 94 -7.59 2.02 19.77
N GLU A 95 -6.82 1.29 20.57
CA GLU A 95 -6.53 1.69 21.95
C GLU A 95 -5.03 1.50 22.15
N LYS A 96 -4.33 2.64 22.13
CA LYS A 96 -3.05 2.80 22.78
C LYS A 96 -3.26 2.79 24.30
N GLU A 97 -2.16 2.43 24.95
CA GLU A 97 -1.65 2.94 26.23
C GLU A 97 -1.73 1.95 27.40
N ASP A 98 -0.52 1.47 27.76
CA ASP A 98 0.06 1.41 29.12
C ASP A 98 -0.69 0.63 30.21
N ASP A 99 -0.08 -0.05 31.17
CA ASP A 99 1.29 -0.39 31.58
C ASP A 99 1.09 -1.58 32.54
N LYS A 100 2.21 -2.19 32.90
CA LYS A 100 2.38 -3.19 33.95
C LYS A 100 1.76 -2.83 35.31
#